data_AF-A0A3C0TRT8-F1
#
_entry.id   AF-A0A3C0TRT8-F1
#
_cell.length_a   1.000
_cell.length_b   1.000
_cell.length_c   1.000
_cell.angle_alpha   90.00
_cell.angle_beta   90.00
_cell.angle_gamma   90.00
#
_symmetry.space_group_name_H-M   'P 1'
#
loop_
_entity.id
_entity.type
_entity.pdbx_description
1 polymer ?
#
loop_
_entity_poly.entity_id
_entity_poly.type
_entity_poly.pdbx_seq_one_letter_code
_entity_poly.pdbx_strand_id
1 'polypeptide(L)'
;MTEIINLNKVRKRKAKQEKQEKAAQNRAGNGVNKQAREAARRERKALDRKLEGAKLPSPEADVTGPSEPQAEFPTDTSTPKPR
;
A
#
# COMPACT_ATOMS: atom_id res chain seq x y z
N MET A 1 -38.61 26.51 15.41
CA MET A 1 -37.76 26.95 16.54
C MET A 1 -36.32 26.73 16.14
N THR A 2 -35.47 27.75 16.19
CA THR A 2 -34.06 27.64 15.81
C THR A 2 -33.21 27.29 17.04
N GLU A 3 -32.47 26.19 16.98
CA GLU A 3 -31.53 25.82 18.04
C GLU A 3 -30.32 26.76 18.01
N ILE A 4 -30.14 27.54 19.08
CA ILE A 4 -28.96 28.38 19.27
C ILE A 4 -27.83 27.47 19.77
N ILE A 5 -27.01 27.00 18.83
CA ILE A 5 -25.87 26.12 19.14
C ILE A 5 -24.68 26.96 19.59
N ASN A 6 -24.14 26.63 20.76
CA ASN A 6 -22.89 27.23 21.23
C ASN A 6 -21.70 26.66 20.43
N LEU A 7 -21.25 27.43 19.44
CA LEU A 7 -20.11 27.09 18.58
C LEU A 7 -18.83 26.76 19.34
N ASN A 8 -18.57 27.42 20.48
CA ASN A 8 -17.37 27.16 21.28
C ASN A 8 -17.41 25.77 21.92
N LYS A 9 -18.59 25.32 22.40
CA LYS A 9 -18.76 23.95 22.91
C LYS A 9 -18.54 22.92 21.80
N VAL A 10 -19.06 23.18 20.59
CA VAL A 10 -18.86 22.29 19.43
C VAL A 10 -17.39 22.19 19.04
N ARG A 11 -16.69 23.33 18.91
CA ARG A 11 -15.26 23.37 18.59
C ARG A 11 -14.42 22.62 19.64
N LYS A 12 -14.71 22.83 20.92
CA LYS A 12 -14.04 22.11 22.02
C LYS A 12 -14.28 20.60 21.97
N ARG A 13 -15.49 20.15 21.60
CA ARG A 13 -15.79 18.72 21.42
C ARG A 13 -14.98 18.12 20.28
N LYS A 14 -14.96 18.77 19.11
CA LYS A 14 -14.15 18.33 17.96
C LYS A 14 -12.66 18.25 18.29
N ALA A 15 -12.10 19.29 18.92
CA ALA A 15 -10.69 19.30 19.33
C ALA A 15 -10.34 18.18 20.32
N LYS A 16 -11.25 17.82 21.24
CA LYS A 16 -11.06 16.70 22.15
C LYS A 16 -11.09 15.35 21.42
N GLN A 17 -12.01 15.17 20.48
CA GLN A 17 -12.10 13.96 19.65
C GLN A 17 -10.83 13.77 18.82
N GLU A 18 -10.40 14.80 18.09
CA GLU A 18 -9.16 14.77 17.30
C GLU A 18 -7.93 14.44 18.16
N LYS A 19 -7.84 14.99 19.38
CA LYS A 19 -6.74 14.69 20.31
C LYS A 19 -6.76 13.22 20.75
N GLN A 20 -7.94 12.65 20.99
CA GLN A 20 -8.09 11.25 21.37
C GLN A 20 -7.74 10.31 20.22
N GLU A 21 -8.21 10.62 19.00
CA GLU A 21 -7.89 9.85 17.79
C GLU A 21 -6.39 9.88 17.51
N LYS A 22 -5.76 11.06 17.56
CA LYS A 22 -4.30 11.19 17.42
C LYS A 22 -3.55 10.41 18.51
N ALA A 23 -4.00 10.45 19.76
CA ALA A 23 -3.39 9.67 20.83
C ALA A 23 -3.53 8.15 20.60
N ALA A 24 -4.68 7.69 20.10
CA ALA A 24 -4.90 6.28 19.75
C ALA A 24 -3.99 5.84 18.59
N GLN A 25 -3.89 6.65 17.54
CA GLN A 25 -2.99 6.41 16.41
C GLN A 25 -1.53 6.41 16.84
N ASN A 26 -1.13 7.35 17.71
CA ASN A 26 0.23 7.40 18.26
C ASN A 26 0.53 6.21 19.16
N ARG A 27 -0.44 5.69 19.93
CA ARG A 27 -0.25 4.45 20.70
C ARG A 27 -0.12 3.25 19.77
N ALA A 28 -0.99 3.14 18.76
CA ALA A 28 -0.95 2.05 17.79
C ALA A 28 0.33 2.05 16.94
N GLY A 29 0.77 3.23 16.51
CA GLY A 29 2.00 3.41 15.75
C GLY A 29 3.23 3.36 16.66
N ASN A 30 3.35 4.30 17.59
CA ASN A 30 4.59 4.58 18.32
C ASN A 30 4.69 3.88 19.68
N GLY A 31 3.65 3.16 20.11
CA GLY A 31 3.69 2.34 21.34
C GLY A 31 4.51 1.06 21.20
N VAL A 32 4.91 0.69 19.98
CA VAL A 32 5.79 -0.45 19.72
C VAL A 32 7.22 0.06 19.59
N ASN A 33 8.13 -0.45 20.43
CA ASN A 33 9.57 -0.16 20.33
C ASN A 33 10.04 -0.42 18.89
N LYS A 34 10.86 0.48 18.33
CA LYS A 34 11.43 0.35 16.99
C LYS A 34 12.07 -1.02 16.76
N GLN A 35 12.71 -1.59 17.79
CA GLN A 35 13.28 -2.95 17.73
C GLN A 35 12.22 -4.03 17.55
N ALA A 36 11.11 -3.96 18.28
CA ALA A 36 10.00 -4.91 18.16
C ALA A 36 9.31 -4.80 16.79
N ARG A 37 9.17 -3.58 16.25
CA ARG A 37 8.64 -3.37 14.89
C ARG A 37 9.55 -3.99 13.82
N GLU A 38 10.86 -3.82 13.93
CA GLU A 38 11.83 -4.41 13.00
C GLU A 38 11.88 -5.94 13.11
N ALA A 39 11.78 -6.50 14.32
CA ALA A 39 11.69 -7.94 14.54
C ALA A 39 10.46 -8.53 13.83
N ALA A 40 9.27 -7.96 14.06
CA ALA A 40 8.04 -8.38 13.39
C ALA A 40 8.13 -8.26 11.85
N ARG A 41 8.81 -7.23 11.34
CA ARG A 41 9.05 -7.07 9.90
C ARG A 41 9.96 -8.18 9.34
N ARG A 42 11.00 -8.56 10.08
CA ARG A 42 11.91 -9.66 9.69
C ARG A 42 11.20 -11.00 9.70
N GLU A 43 10.40 -11.26 10.73
CA GLU A 43 9.59 -12.48 10.84
C GLU A 43 8.61 -12.60 9.67
N ARG A 44 7.88 -11.53 9.34
CA ARG A 44 7.00 -11.52 8.15
C ARG A 44 7.76 -11.85 6.87
N LYS A 45 8.89 -11.19 6.62
CA LYS A 45 9.72 -11.47 5.43
C LYS A 45 10.21 -12.93 5.39
N ALA A 46 10.53 -13.51 6.54
CA ALA A 46 10.95 -14.91 6.62
C ALA A 46 9.78 -15.85 6.30
N LEU A 47 8.58 -15.55 6.81
CA LEU A 47 7.37 -16.29 6.48
C LEU A 47 7.00 -16.16 5.01
N ASP A 48 7.03 -14.96 4.44
CA ASP A 48 6.76 -14.71 3.02
C ASP A 48 7.70 -15.52 2.13
N ARG A 49 9.01 -15.53 2.44
CA ARG A 49 9.99 -16.35 1.71
C ARG A 49 9.72 -17.84 1.82
N LYS A 50 9.31 -18.33 3.00
CA LYS A 50 8.93 -19.73 3.19
C LYS A 50 7.70 -20.08 2.37
N LEU A 51 6.70 -19.20 2.32
CA LEU A 51 5.50 -19.39 1.52
C LEU A 51 5.82 -19.39 0.02
N GLU A 52 6.62 -18.45 -0.47
CA GLU A 52 7.06 -18.40 -1.86
C GLU A 52 7.83 -19.68 -2.27
N GLY A 53 8.77 -20.14 -1.44
CA GLY A 53 9.52 -21.37 -1.70
C GLY A 53 8.70 -22.66 -1.53
N ALA A 54 7.55 -22.60 -0.85
CA ALA A 54 6.65 -23.73 -0.65
C ALA A 54 5.43 -23.71 -1.59
N LYS A 55 5.37 -22.77 -2.54
CA LYS A 55 4.34 -22.80 -3.59
C LYS A 55 4.53 -24.06 -4.42
N LEU A 56 3.51 -24.92 -4.46
CA LEU A 56 3.42 -25.96 -5.47
C LEU A 56 3.36 -25.29 -6.86
N PRO A 57 3.97 -25.90 -7.89
CA PRO A 57 3.74 -25.45 -9.26
C PRO A 57 2.24 -25.56 -9.53
N SER A 58 1.60 -24.41 -9.73
CA SER A 58 0.22 -24.38 -10.21
C SER A 58 0.23 -24.93 -11.63
N PRO A 59 -0.69 -25.84 -12.00
CA PRO A 59 -0.74 -26.42 -13.35
C PRO A 59 -0.95 -25.40 -14.48
N GLU A 60 -1.22 -24.12 -14.15
CA GLU A 60 -1.37 -23.04 -15.12
C GLU A 60 -0.07 -22.27 -15.41
N ALA A 61 1.01 -22.47 -14.64
CA ALA A 61 2.27 -21.73 -14.82
C ALA A 61 3.21 -22.34 -15.89
N ASP A 62 2.94 -23.56 -16.35
CA ASP A 62 3.77 -24.27 -17.34
C ASP A 62 3.38 -23.95 -18.80
N VAL A 63 2.44 -23.03 -19.06
CA VAL A 63 2.00 -22.67 -20.43
C VAL A 63 2.88 -21.59 -21.08
N THR A 64 3.81 -20.95 -20.37
CA THR A 64 4.81 -20.07 -21.01
C THR A 64 6.06 -20.85 -21.41
N GLY A 65 5.94 -21.66 -22.46
CA GLY A 65 7.08 -22.04 -23.29
C GLY A 65 7.71 -20.81 -23.96
N PRO A 66 8.95 -20.91 -24.49
CA PRO A 66 9.68 -19.77 -25.03
C PRO A 66 8.88 -19.14 -26.18
N SER A 67 8.36 -17.94 -25.96
CA SER A 67 7.75 -17.16 -27.03
C SER A 67 8.82 -16.92 -28.10
N GLU A 68 8.56 -17.44 -29.30
CA GLU A 68 9.35 -17.23 -30.52
C GLU A 68 9.78 -15.76 -30.68
N PRO A 69 10.97 -15.51 -31.27
CA PRO A 69 11.51 -14.16 -31.40
C PRO A 69 10.53 -13.28 -32.16
N GLN A 70 10.13 -12.18 -31.54
CA GLN A 70 9.32 -11.15 -32.16
C GLN A 70 10.04 -10.70 -33.43
N ALA A 71 9.50 -11.08 -34.59
CA ALA A 71 9.95 -10.57 -35.87
C ALA A 71 9.83 -9.05 -35.83
N GLU A 72 10.97 -8.39 -35.99
CA GLU A 72 11.11 -6.96 -36.10
C GLU A 72 10.33 -6.50 -37.34
N PHE A 73 9.11 -6.01 -37.16
CA PHE A 73 8.45 -5.24 -38.21
C PHE A 73 9.11 -3.86 -38.24
N PRO A 74 9.75 -3.43 -39.34
CA PRO A 74 10.30 -2.08 -39.42
C PRO A 74 9.14 -1.09 -39.41
N THR A 75 9.01 -0.33 -38.32
CA THR A 75 8.08 0.80 -38.26
C THR A 75 8.71 1.97 -39.02
N ASP A 76 8.49 2.01 -40.32
CA ASP A 76 8.66 3.24 -41.10
C ASP A 76 7.44 4.14 -40.87
N THR A 77 7.47 4.87 -39.75
CA THR A 77 6.57 6.01 -39.54
C THR A 77 7.36 7.29 -39.68
N SER A 78 7.61 7.66 -40.94
CA SER A 78 7.81 9.04 -41.38
C SER A 78 6.85 9.98 -40.65
N THR A 79 7.39 10.78 -39.73
CA THR A 79 6.63 11.82 -39.02
C THR A 79 6.75 13.11 -39.84
N PRO A 80 5.69 13.66 -40.45
CA PRO A 80 5.77 14.98 -41.04
C PRO A 80 5.80 16.04 -39.94
N LYS A 81 6.85 16.87 -39.99
CA LYS A 81 7.09 18.00 -39.10
C LYS A 81 6.09 19.13 -39.42
N PRO A 82 5.32 19.66 -38.46
CA PRO A 82 4.42 20.78 -38.73
C PRO A 82 5.23 22.07 -38.90
N ARG A 83 4.81 22.91 -39.86
CA ARG A 83 5.14 24.34 -39.96
C ARG A 83 3.90 25.14 -39.57
#